data_AF-A0A9P1DN80-F1
#
_entry.id   AF-A0A9P1DN80-F1
#
_cell.length_a   1.000
_cell.length_b   1.000
_cell.length_c   1.000
_cell.angle_alpha   90.00
_cell.angle_beta   90.00
_cell.angle_gamma   90.00
#
_symmetry.space_group_name_H-M   'P 1'
#
loop_
_entity.id
_entity.type
_entity.pdbx_description
1 polymer ?
#
loop_
_entity_poly.entity_id
_entity_poly.type
_entity_poly.pdbx_seq_one_letter_code
_entity_poly.pdbx_strand_id
1 'polypeptide(L)'
;MMKKYSWGLRKTMEFLSSRRPDLDLKPAFLQQLLGFERRLMAQSKQSFSSDWNDNCSMNRWECEELLLRNTYINSQMGPLAEIQLEAPGSMKAQRLEWMDGGLDDRFRLEKPPGADRLNLQACKRDQQGSRDAAAGSTFVKRVHPVP
;
A
#
# COMPACT_ATOMS: atom_id res chain seq x y z
N MET A 1 5.30 4.48 17.95
CA MET A 1 6.18 3.44 17.37
C MET A 1 6.82 2.59 18.46
N MET A 2 7.81 3.11 19.20
CA MET A 2 8.59 2.32 20.18
C MET A 2 7.75 1.62 21.26
N LYS A 3 6.84 2.32 21.94
CA LYS A 3 5.99 1.71 22.99
C LYS A 3 4.86 0.82 22.44
N LYS A 4 4.28 1.19 21.29
CA LYS A 4 3.06 0.55 20.74
C LYS A 4 3.36 -0.71 19.93
N TYR A 5 4.44 -0.69 19.14
CA TYR A 5 4.83 -1.80 18.26
C TYR A 5 6.18 -2.42 18.67
N SER A 6 6.73 -2.07 19.83
CA SER A 6 8.02 -2.56 20.31
C SER A 6 9.16 -2.36 19.30
N TRP A 7 9.15 -1.23 18.58
CA TRP A 7 10.23 -0.89 17.64
C TRP A 7 11.39 -0.22 18.34
N GLY A 8 12.61 -0.59 17.98
CA GLY A 8 13.80 0.15 18.42
C GLY A 8 13.79 1.59 17.91
N LEU A 9 14.60 2.44 18.55
CA LEU A 9 14.77 3.84 18.17
C LEU A 9 15.28 3.95 16.74
N ARG A 10 16.28 3.13 16.37
CA ARG A 10 16.83 3.08 15.01
C ARG A 10 15.73 2.85 13.96
N LYS A 11 14.97 1.75 14.08
CA LYS A 11 13.86 1.42 13.18
C LYS A 11 12.80 2.52 13.14
N THR A 12 12.49 3.12 14.28
CA THR A 12 11.57 4.28 14.37
C THR A 12 12.10 5.48 13.60
N MET A 13 13.40 5.79 13.72
CA MET A 13 14.03 6.91 13.03
C MET A 13 14.11 6.68 11.52
N GLU A 14 14.42 5.46 11.08
CA GLU A 14 14.40 5.09 9.66
C GLU A 14 13.01 5.30 9.05
N PHE A 15 11.95 4.85 9.75
CA PHE A 15 10.57 5.06 9.31
C PHE A 15 10.17 6.54 9.26
N LEU A 16 10.54 7.33 10.27
CA LEU A 16 10.21 8.74 10.28
C LEU A 16 10.92 9.49 9.16
N SER A 17 12.19 9.17 8.92
CA SER A 17 13.02 9.81 7.88
C SER A 17 12.49 9.51 6.48
N SER A 18 11.93 8.31 6.24
CA SER A 18 11.32 8.00 4.94
C SER A 18 9.99 8.75 4.69
N ARG A 19 9.27 9.10 5.76
CA ARG A 19 7.98 9.83 5.66
C ARG A 19 8.13 11.34 5.69
N ARG A 20 9.17 11.84 6.34
CA ARG A 20 9.50 13.27 6.47
C ARG A 20 11.01 13.44 6.38
N PRO A 21 11.58 13.48 5.17
CA PRO A 21 13.02 13.66 4.98
C PRO A 21 13.54 15.02 5.47
N ASP A 22 12.64 15.99 5.61
CA ASP A 22 12.86 17.32 6.18
C ASP A 22 12.78 17.35 7.71
N LEU A 23 12.56 16.20 8.37
CA LEU A 23 12.48 16.11 9.81
C LEU A 23 13.87 16.24 10.44
N ASP A 24 14.20 17.45 10.90
CA ASP A 24 15.39 17.69 11.72
C ASP A 24 15.07 17.60 13.22
N LEU A 25 15.58 16.56 13.87
CA LEU A 25 15.44 16.39 15.32
C LEU A 25 16.67 16.92 16.05
N LYS A 26 16.42 17.82 17.00
CA LYS A 26 17.46 18.37 17.88
C LYS A 26 18.24 17.23 18.58
N PRO A 27 19.57 17.30 18.68
CA PRO A 27 20.38 16.27 19.34
C PRO A 27 19.96 15.97 20.78
N ALA A 28 19.53 16.99 21.53
CA ALA A 28 19.03 16.83 22.89
C ALA A 28 17.77 15.94 22.95
N PHE A 29 16.90 16.02 21.95
CA PHE A 29 15.69 15.20 21.87
C PHE A 29 16.04 13.75 21.52
N LEU A 30 17.03 13.51 20.66
CA LEU A 30 17.54 12.16 20.38
C LEU A 30 18.10 11.51 21.65
N GLN A 31 18.82 12.25 22.49
CA GLN A 31 19.29 11.75 23.79
C GLN A 31 18.13 11.38 24.73
N GLN A 32 17.06 12.16 24.73
CA GLN A 32 15.85 11.84 25.49
C GLN A 32 15.18 10.55 24.98
N LEU A 33 15.13 10.36 23.65
CA LEU A 33 14.58 9.16 23.02
C LEU A 33 15.44 7.92 23.32
N LEU A 34 16.76 8.03 23.28
CA LEU A 34 17.67 6.95 23.71
C LEU A 34 17.43 6.57 25.17
N GLY A 35 17.32 7.58 26.06
CA GLY A 35 16.99 7.33 27.46
C GLY A 35 15.62 6.68 27.64
N PHE A 36 14.65 7.06 26.82
CA PHE A 36 13.31 6.48 26.82
C PHE A 36 13.31 5.02 26.35
N GLU A 37 14.07 4.68 25.32
CA GLU A 37 14.27 3.31 24.84
C GLU A 37 14.78 2.40 25.97
N ARG A 38 15.86 2.81 26.66
CA ARG A 38 16.42 2.03 27.77
C ARG A 38 15.40 1.77 28.87
N ARG A 39 14.58 2.77 29.21
CA ARG A 39 13.52 2.62 30.21
C ARG A 39 12.42 1.67 29.74
N LEU A 40 12.04 1.74 28.47
CA LEU A 40 11.08 0.82 27.88
C LEU A 40 11.61 -0.62 27.89
N MET A 41 12.87 -0.84 27.49
CA MET A 41 13.52 -2.15 27.51
C MET A 41 13.60 -2.75 28.91
N ALA A 42 13.86 -1.93 29.94
CA ALA A 42 13.89 -2.37 31.32
C ALA A 42 12.49 -2.79 31.85
N GLN A 43 11.42 -2.25 31.28
CA GLN A 43 10.03 -2.53 31.72
C GLN A 43 9.37 -3.65 30.91
N SER A 44 9.79 -3.86 29.66
CA SER A 44 9.19 -4.83 28.75
C SER A 44 9.80 -6.22 28.93
N LYS A 45 8.96 -7.26 28.94
CA LYS A 45 9.41 -8.65 28.77
C LYS A 45 9.65 -9.05 27.30
N GLN A 46 9.27 -8.17 26.36
CA GLN A 46 9.33 -8.43 24.93
C GLN A 46 10.59 -7.79 24.33
N SER A 47 11.23 -8.49 23.41
CA SER A 47 12.34 -7.96 22.63
C SER A 47 11.83 -6.89 21.66
N PHE A 48 12.63 -5.84 21.48
CA PHE A 48 12.36 -4.80 20.48
C PHE A 48 12.84 -5.27 19.11
N SER A 49 12.03 -5.00 18.08
CA SER A 49 12.48 -5.22 16.69
C SER A 49 13.43 -4.11 16.28
N SER A 50 14.65 -4.49 15.90
CA SER A 50 15.68 -3.57 15.41
C SER A 50 15.71 -3.49 13.90
N ASP A 51 15.30 -4.57 13.21
CA ASP A 51 15.46 -4.68 11.76
C ASP A 51 14.12 -4.89 11.04
N TRP A 52 14.10 -4.49 9.76
CA TRP A 52 12.95 -4.66 8.88
C TRP A 52 12.80 -6.08 8.34
N ASN A 53 13.74 -6.98 8.63
CA ASN A 53 13.66 -8.40 8.28
C ASN A 53 13.28 -9.31 9.45
N ASP A 54 13.16 -8.77 10.67
CA ASP A 54 12.76 -9.57 11.82
C ASP A 54 11.34 -10.11 11.63
N ASN A 55 11.19 -11.43 11.71
CA ASN A 55 9.89 -12.10 11.74
C ASN A 55 9.42 -12.14 13.19
N CYS A 56 9.00 -10.98 13.72
CA CYS A 56 8.41 -10.93 15.04
C CYS A 56 7.11 -11.78 15.07
N SER A 57 6.94 -12.50 16.17
CA SER A 57 5.96 -13.58 16.36
C SER A 57 4.52 -13.16 16.14
N MET A 58 3.83 -13.97 15.32
CA MET A 58 2.40 -13.98 14.95
C MET A 58 1.41 -13.76 16.11
N ASN A 59 1.37 -12.57 16.73
CA ASN A 59 0.50 -12.24 17.85
C ASN A 59 -0.25 -10.90 17.67
N ARG A 60 -1.52 -10.98 17.22
CA ARG A 60 -2.71 -10.08 17.36
C ARG A 60 -2.57 -8.55 17.10
N TRP A 61 -1.42 -7.93 17.31
CA TRP A 61 -1.11 -6.51 17.09
C TRP A 61 -0.40 -6.27 15.75
N GLU A 62 -0.29 -7.32 14.95
CA GLU A 62 0.58 -7.39 13.78
C GLU A 62 -0.01 -6.78 12.54
N CYS A 63 -1.33 -6.70 12.39
CA CYS A 63 -1.90 -6.19 11.14
C CYS A 63 -1.45 -4.74 10.87
N GLU A 64 -1.42 -3.91 11.92
CA GLU A 64 -0.98 -2.52 11.80
C GLU A 64 0.55 -2.42 11.69
N GLU A 65 1.30 -3.20 12.47
CA GLU A 65 2.76 -3.22 12.41
C GLU A 65 3.27 -3.73 11.05
N LEU A 66 2.68 -4.80 10.55
CA LEU A 66 2.93 -5.39 9.23
C LEU A 66 2.58 -4.40 8.13
N LEU A 67 1.46 -3.68 8.26
CA LEU A 67 1.10 -2.64 7.30
C LEU A 67 2.14 -1.52 7.29
N LEU A 68 2.60 -1.07 8.45
CA LEU A 68 3.64 -0.04 8.56
C LEU A 68 4.97 -0.51 7.97
N ARG A 69 5.36 -1.77 8.22
CA ARG A 69 6.53 -2.41 7.61
C ARG A 69 6.42 -2.49 6.11
N ASN A 70 5.31 -3.01 5.58
CA ASN A 70 5.08 -3.11 4.14
C ASN A 70 5.06 -1.72 3.49
N THR A 71 4.44 -0.74 4.14
CA THR A 71 4.44 0.66 3.67
C THR A 71 5.86 1.20 3.58
N TYR A 72 6.70 0.93 4.58
CA TYR A 72 8.10 1.34 4.58
C TYR A 72 8.89 0.64 3.48
N ILE A 73 8.80 -0.68 3.36
CA ILE A 73 9.51 -1.45 2.32
C ILE A 73 9.11 -0.96 0.93
N ASN A 74 7.81 -0.76 0.69
CA ASN A 74 7.30 -0.24 -0.56
C ASN A 74 7.70 1.21 -0.82
N SER A 75 7.97 2.02 0.22
CA SER A 75 8.49 3.38 0.05
C SER A 75 9.99 3.43 -0.21
N GLN A 76 10.75 2.36 0.11
CA GLN A 76 12.18 2.25 -0.23
C GLN A 76 12.39 1.79 -1.68
N MET A 77 11.42 1.05 -2.24
CA MET A 77 11.42 0.69 -3.65
C MET A 77 11.11 1.97 -4.45
N GLY A 78 12.11 2.46 -5.18
CA GLY A 78 11.97 3.57 -6.14
C GLY A 78 10.92 3.28 -7.22
N PRO A 79 10.79 4.14 -8.27
CA PRO A 79 9.64 4.14 -9.18
C PRO A 79 9.24 2.72 -9.60
N LEU A 80 7.93 2.42 -9.52
CA LEU A 80 7.30 1.15 -9.90
C LEU A 80 8.17 0.46 -10.92
N ALA A 81 8.72 -0.71 -10.56
CA ALA A 81 9.70 -1.46 -11.34
C ALA A 81 9.61 -1.06 -12.82
N GLU A 82 10.61 -0.32 -13.30
CA GLU A 82 10.83 -0.25 -14.74
C GLU A 82 10.97 -1.71 -15.14
N ILE A 83 9.90 -2.28 -15.69
CA ILE A 83 9.92 -3.61 -16.26
C ILE A 83 11.02 -3.49 -17.30
N GLN A 84 12.19 -4.06 -16.98
CA GLN A 84 13.35 -4.05 -17.84
C GLN A 84 12.88 -4.63 -19.17
N LEU A 85 12.55 -3.76 -20.12
CA LEU A 85 12.40 -4.15 -21.51
C LEU A 85 13.83 -4.37 -21.98
N GLU A 86 14.38 -5.52 -21.61
CA GLU A 86 15.66 -5.98 -22.12
C GLU A 86 15.65 -5.83 -23.64
N ALA A 87 16.74 -5.26 -24.16
CA ALA A 87 16.96 -5.06 -25.58
C ALA A 87 16.70 -6.37 -26.37
N PRO A 88 16.28 -6.29 -27.65
CA PRO A 88 15.76 -7.42 -28.42
C PRO A 88 16.88 -8.44 -28.70
N GLY A 89 17.03 -9.39 -27.79
CA GLY A 89 18.07 -10.41 -27.84
C GLY A 89 17.67 -11.63 -27.02
N SER A 90 16.69 -12.38 -27.52
CA SER A 90 16.36 -13.74 -27.08
C SER A 90 15.76 -13.91 -25.67
N MET A 91 14.74 -13.14 -25.34
CA MET A 91 13.64 -13.66 -24.51
C MET A 91 12.42 -13.79 -25.41
N LYS A 92 11.89 -15.00 -25.61
CA LYS A 92 10.60 -15.16 -26.26
C LYS A 92 9.61 -14.27 -25.50
N ALA A 93 8.87 -13.42 -26.21
CA ALA A 93 7.87 -12.56 -25.60
C ALA A 93 6.97 -13.43 -24.71
N GLN A 94 7.17 -13.34 -23.39
CA GLN A 94 6.34 -14.05 -22.44
C GLN A 94 5.01 -13.32 -22.44
N ARG A 95 4.08 -13.84 -23.21
CA ARG A 95 2.71 -13.38 -23.18
C ARG A 95 2.11 -13.81 -21.86
N LEU A 96 1.68 -12.85 -21.05
CA LEU A 96 0.78 -13.13 -19.95
C LEU A 96 -0.49 -13.72 -20.55
N GLU A 97 -0.72 -14.99 -20.28
CA GLU A 97 -1.97 -15.67 -20.59
C GLU A 97 -2.73 -15.90 -19.29
N TRP A 98 -4.01 -15.61 -19.33
CA TRP A 98 -4.90 -15.96 -18.24
C TRP A 98 -4.83 -17.48 -18.03
N MET A 99 -4.77 -17.92 -16.76
CA MET A 99 -4.74 -19.35 -16.42
C MET A 99 -5.98 -20.12 -16.87
N ASP A 100 -7.04 -19.41 -17.26
CA ASP A 100 -8.25 -19.98 -17.84
C ASP A 100 -8.09 -20.36 -19.32
N GLY A 101 -6.94 -20.06 -19.95
CA GLY A 101 -6.71 -20.36 -21.36
C GLY A 101 -7.71 -19.70 -22.31
N GLY A 102 -8.37 -18.60 -21.88
CA GLY A 102 -9.43 -17.93 -22.64
C GLY A 102 -10.80 -18.62 -22.58
N LEU A 103 -10.99 -19.58 -21.66
CA LEU A 103 -12.27 -20.27 -21.48
C LEU A 103 -13.33 -19.42 -20.76
N ASP A 104 -13.01 -18.20 -20.32
CA ASP A 104 -13.88 -17.32 -19.52
C ASP A 104 -14.51 -18.08 -18.34
N ASP A 105 -13.71 -18.91 -17.66
CA ASP A 105 -14.20 -19.81 -16.60
C ASP A 105 -14.45 -19.02 -15.30
N ARG A 106 -15.64 -18.44 -15.22
CA ARG A 106 -16.08 -17.61 -14.09
C ARG A 106 -16.20 -18.37 -12.78
N PHE A 107 -16.16 -19.70 -12.80
CA PHE A 107 -16.18 -20.51 -11.57
C PHE A 107 -14.85 -20.48 -10.82
N ARG A 108 -13.75 -20.07 -11.48
CA ARG A 108 -12.44 -19.90 -10.86
C ARG A 108 -12.23 -18.52 -10.22
N LEU A 109 -13.17 -17.60 -10.44
CA LEU A 109 -13.12 -16.26 -9.87
C LEU A 109 -13.62 -16.29 -8.42
N GLU A 110 -12.73 -15.99 -7.48
CA GLU A 110 -13.14 -15.72 -6.11
C GLU A 110 -13.96 -14.43 -6.06
N LYS A 111 -15.12 -14.46 -5.41
CA LYS A 111 -15.91 -13.27 -5.18
C LYS A 111 -15.24 -12.43 -4.09
N PRO A 112 -14.87 -11.16 -4.36
CA PRO A 112 -14.34 -10.30 -3.31
C PRO A 112 -15.42 -10.06 -2.24
N PRO A 113 -15.03 -9.89 -0.96
CA PRO A 113 -15.96 -9.60 0.11
C PRO A 113 -16.82 -8.37 -0.22
N GLY A 114 -18.14 -8.55 -0.25
CA GLY A 114 -19.09 -7.48 -0.58
C GLY A 114 -19.52 -7.36 -2.05
N ALA A 115 -19.04 -8.25 -2.94
CA ALA A 115 -19.46 -8.28 -4.35
C ALA A 115 -20.98 -8.45 -4.54
N ASP A 116 -21.65 -9.13 -3.62
CA ASP A 116 -23.10 -9.36 -3.70
C ASP A 116 -23.94 -8.11 -3.35
N ARG A 117 -23.32 -7.03 -2.86
CA ARG A 117 -24.05 -5.82 -2.40
C ARG A 117 -24.45 -4.87 -3.53
N LEU A 118 -23.82 -4.93 -4.70
CA LEU A 118 -23.99 -3.93 -5.76
C LEU A 118 -24.78 -4.44 -6.99
N ASN A 119 -25.26 -5.68 -6.97
CA ASN A 119 -25.81 -6.32 -8.16
C ASN A 119 -27.34 -6.16 -8.33
N LEU A 120 -27.94 -5.11 -7.76
CA LEU A 120 -29.38 -4.83 -7.86
C LEU A 120 -29.76 -3.83 -8.97
N GLN A 121 -28.79 -3.17 -9.61
CA GLN A 121 -29.02 -2.30 -10.77
C GLN A 121 -28.22 -2.79 -11.98
N ALA A 122 -28.61 -3.95 -12.50
CA ALA A 122 -28.20 -4.35 -13.84
C ALA A 122 -28.84 -3.37 -14.84
N CYS A 123 -28.04 -2.43 -15.36
CA CYS A 123 -28.42 -1.68 -16.56
C CYS A 123 -28.72 -2.69 -17.67
N LYS A 124 -29.94 -2.64 -18.22
CA LYS A 124 -30.33 -3.47 -19.36
C LYS A 124 -29.41 -3.12 -20.54
N ARG A 125 -28.71 -4.13 -21.05
CA ARG A 125 -27.87 -4.04 -22.25
C ARG A 125 -28.71 -4.48 -23.42
N ASP A 126 -28.93 -3.60 -24.37
CA ASP A 126 -29.61 -3.84 -25.63
C ASP A 126 -28.66 -4.54 -26.63
N GLN A 127 -29.25 -5.35 -27.52
CA GLN A 127 -28.56 -6.38 -28.32
C GLN A 127 -27.58 -5.83 -29.38
N GLN A 128 -27.45 -4.51 -29.52
CA GLN A 128 -26.51 -3.88 -30.47
C GLN A 128 -25.21 -3.37 -29.82
N GLY A 129 -25.04 -3.49 -28.49
CA GLY A 129 -23.76 -3.17 -27.84
C GLY A 129 -23.38 -1.68 -27.82
N SER A 130 -24.29 -0.75 -28.12
CA SER A 130 -24.09 0.68 -27.87
C SER A 130 -24.57 1.03 -26.47
N ARG A 131 -23.78 1.84 -25.76
CA ARG A 131 -24.20 2.45 -24.49
C ARG A 131 -25.07 3.67 -24.83
N ASP A 132 -26.38 3.56 -24.63
CA ASP A 132 -27.23 4.74 -24.62
C ASP A 132 -26.88 5.60 -23.39
N ALA A 133 -26.11 6.65 -23.62
CA ALA A 133 -25.97 7.74 -22.67
C ALA A 133 -27.28 8.54 -22.66
N ALA A 134 -28.28 8.04 -21.92
CA ALA A 134 -29.47 8.81 -21.61
C ALA A 134 -29.07 10.04 -20.77
N ALA A 135 -29.42 11.20 -21.33
CA ALA A 135 -29.10 12.52 -20.83
C ALA A 135 -29.62 12.77 -19.41
N GLY A 136 -28.78 13.42 -18.60
CA GLY A 136 -29.17 13.98 -17.31
C GLY A 136 -28.05 14.80 -16.69
N SER A 137 -28.26 16.12 -16.63
CA SER A 137 -27.45 17.12 -15.92
C SER A 137 -26.28 17.76 -16.70
N THR A 138 -26.62 18.65 -17.63
CA THR A 138 -25.74 19.76 -18.04
C THR A 138 -25.46 20.68 -16.85
N PHE A 139 -24.24 20.62 -16.32
CA PHE A 139 -23.71 21.66 -15.43
C PHE A 139 -22.98 22.71 -16.27
N VAL A 140 -23.65 23.83 -16.53
CA VAL A 140 -23.06 24.96 -17.26
C VAL A 140 -22.13 25.74 -16.32
N LYS A 141 -20.82 25.55 -16.47
CA LYS A 141 -19.81 26.41 -15.85
C LYS A 141 -19.72 27.71 -16.67
N ARG A 142 -20.34 28.79 -16.20
CA ARG A 142 -20.11 30.15 -16.70
C ARG A 142 -18.71 30.58 -16.27
N VAL A 143 -17.82 30.84 -17.22
CA VAL A 143 -16.54 31.52 -16.99
C VAL A 143 -16.73 32.99 -17.38
N HIS A 144 -16.58 33.89 -16.41
CA HIS A 144 -16.51 35.33 -16.67
C HIS A 144 -15.07 35.71 -17.03
N PRO A 145 -14.84 36.60 -18.01
CA PRO A 145 -13.54 37.23 -18.21
C PRO A 145 -13.34 38.35 -17.18
N VAL A 146 -12.11 38.48 -16.69
CA VAL A 146 -11.62 39.48 -15.73
C VAL A 146 -10.50 40.26 -16.46
N PRO A 147 -10.36 41.58 -16.21
CA PRO A 147 -10.45 42.66 -17.21
C PRO A 147 -9.25 42.82 -18.14
#